data_AF-F9DTM3-F1
#
_entry.id   AF-F9DTM3-F1
#
_cell.length_a   1.000
_cell.length_b   1.000
_cell.length_c   1.000
_cell.angle_alpha   90.00
_cell.angle_beta   90.00
_cell.angle_gamma   90.00
#
_symmetry.space_group_name_H-M   'P 1'
#
loop_
_entity.id
_entity.type
_entity.pdbx_description
1 polymer ?
#
loop_
_entity_poly.entity_id
_entity_poly.type
_entity_poly.pdbx_seq_one_letter_code
_entity_poly.pdbx_strand_id
1 'polypeptide(L)'
;MTNTIKEEVKEILEQMIVGRKNVVKGCAELCTLRQEGYEFIYYDFDEFYSQLQHHPLPEQYYQWDKEALDKKLKELEQLKVKVIALSFELLEELK
;
A
#
# COMPACT_ATOMS: atom_id res chain seq x y z
N MET A 1 9.95 17.35 -16.11
CA MET A 1 10.13 16.00 -15.50
C MET A 1 9.21 15.81 -14.31
N THR A 2 9.13 16.74 -13.37
CA THR A 2 8.29 16.63 -12.16
C THR A 2 6.79 16.42 -12.42
N ASN A 3 6.23 17.00 -13.50
CA ASN A 3 4.83 16.73 -13.88
C ASN A 3 4.60 15.28 -14.30
N THR A 4 5.57 14.63 -14.94
CA THR A 4 5.42 13.23 -15.38
C THR A 4 5.33 12.29 -14.19
N ILE A 5 6.15 12.53 -13.15
CA ILE A 5 6.15 11.71 -11.94
C ILE A 5 4.89 11.91 -11.11
N LYS A 6 4.36 13.14 -11.04
CA LYS A 6 3.08 13.38 -10.37
C LYS A 6 1.95 12.60 -11.03
N GLU A 7 1.90 12.55 -12.35
CA GLU A 7 0.90 11.75 -13.07
C GLU A 7 1.09 10.24 -12.86
N GLU A 8 2.34 9.76 -12.80
CA GLU A 8 2.63 8.38 -12.42
C GLU A 8 2.14 8.04 -11.01
N VAL A 9 2.40 8.91 -10.03
CA VAL A 9 1.90 8.74 -8.66
C VAL A 9 0.38 8.71 -8.63
N LYS A 10 -0.29 9.63 -9.34
CA LYS A 10 -1.76 9.63 -9.46
C LYS A 10 -2.27 8.31 -10.02
N GLU A 11 -1.64 7.81 -11.09
CA GLU A 11 -2.04 6.54 -11.70
C GLU A 11 -1.88 5.37 -10.72
N ILE A 12 -0.79 5.32 -9.96
CA ILE A 12 -0.59 4.28 -8.94
C ILE A 12 -1.69 4.35 -7.87
N LEU A 13 -1.98 5.54 -7.35
CA LEU A 13 -3.00 5.77 -6.33
C LEU A 13 -4.40 5.38 -6.83
N GLU A 14 -4.77 5.84 -8.03
CA GLU A 14 -6.04 5.50 -8.66
C GLU A 14 -6.18 3.99 -8.85
N GLN A 15 -5.15 3.31 -9.37
CA GLN A 15 -5.18 1.87 -9.57
C GLN A 15 -5.31 1.09 -8.25
N MET A 16 -4.69 1.57 -7.16
CA MET A 16 -4.87 0.98 -5.82
C MET A 16 -6.30 1.16 -5.33
N ILE A 17 -6.85 2.37 -5.45
CA ILE A 17 -8.21 2.73 -5.04
C ILE A 17 -9.27 1.87 -5.74
N VAL A 18 -9.17 1.72 -7.07
CA VAL A 18 -10.15 0.93 -7.84
C VAL A 18 -9.87 -0.58 -7.79
N GLY A 19 -8.84 -1.02 -7.07
CA GLY A 19 -8.48 -2.42 -6.91
C GLY A 19 -7.84 -3.08 -8.15
N ARG A 20 -7.40 -2.29 -9.14
CA ARG A 20 -6.65 -2.79 -10.31
C ARG A 20 -5.19 -3.12 -9.96
N LYS A 21 -4.61 -2.41 -8.98
CA LYS A 21 -3.28 -2.67 -8.44
C LYS A 21 -3.38 -3.23 -7.04
N ASN A 22 -2.60 -4.28 -6.77
CA ASN A 22 -2.46 -4.81 -5.43
C ASN A 22 -1.84 -3.75 -4.51
N VAL A 23 -2.48 -3.50 -3.37
CA VAL A 23 -2.07 -2.46 -2.41
C VAL A 23 -0.60 -2.60 -1.99
N VAL A 24 -0.11 -3.82 -1.77
CA VAL A 24 1.29 -4.07 -1.38
C VAL A 24 2.26 -3.62 -2.48
N LYS A 25 1.94 -3.95 -3.74
CA LYS A 25 2.75 -3.52 -4.90
C LYS A 25 2.71 -2.00 -5.08
N GLY A 26 1.52 -1.39 -4.93
CA GLY A 26 1.38 0.06 -5.00
C GLY A 26 2.18 0.78 -3.91
N CYS A 27 2.13 0.30 -2.67
CA CYS A 27 2.99 0.83 -1.60
C CYS A 27 4.47 0.72 -1.96
N ALA A 28 4.93 -0.43 -2.46
CA ALA A 28 6.33 -0.64 -2.84
C ALA A 28 6.81 0.35 -3.93
N GLU A 29 5.98 0.61 -4.93
CA GLU A 29 6.27 1.58 -5.99
C GLU A 29 6.33 3.01 -5.44
N LEU A 30 5.36 3.41 -4.60
CA LEU A 30 5.36 4.72 -3.93
C LEU A 30 6.57 4.90 -2.99
N CYS A 31 7.02 3.84 -2.33
CA CYS A 31 8.23 3.86 -1.50
C CYS A 31 9.48 4.12 -2.34
N THR A 32 9.59 3.42 -3.47
CA THR A 32 10.71 3.61 -4.42
C THR A 32 10.77 5.06 -4.88
N LEU A 33 9.63 5.62 -5.31
CA LEU A 33 9.54 7.02 -5.73
C LEU A 33 9.93 7.98 -4.59
N ARG A 34 9.47 7.74 -3.36
CA ARG A 34 9.88 8.57 -2.20
C ARG A 34 11.40 8.51 -1.98
N GLN A 35 12.01 7.32 -2.07
CA GLN A 35 13.46 7.13 -1.92
C GLN A 35 14.27 7.79 -3.06
N GLU A 36 13.69 7.96 -4.23
CA GLU A 36 14.27 8.70 -5.35
C GLU A 36 14.23 10.23 -5.16
N GLY A 37 13.62 10.73 -4.07
CA GLY A 37 13.60 12.15 -3.70
C GLY A 37 12.27 12.86 -3.98
N TYR A 38 11.20 12.12 -4.31
CA TYR A 38 9.87 12.70 -4.50
C TYR A 38 9.14 12.86 -3.15
N GLU A 39 9.60 13.81 -2.34
CA GLU A 39 9.15 14.05 -0.95
C GLU A 39 7.66 14.41 -0.81
N PHE A 40 6.99 14.79 -1.90
CA PHE A 40 5.54 15.02 -1.89
C PHE A 40 4.73 13.74 -1.63
N ILE A 41 5.36 12.57 -1.70
CA ILE A 41 4.82 11.29 -1.23
C ILE A 41 5.18 11.17 0.26
N TYR A 42 4.53 11.97 1.11
CA TYR A 42 4.94 12.11 2.52
C TYR A 42 4.28 11.10 3.46
N TYR A 43 3.24 10.38 3.01
CA TYR A 43 2.65 9.30 3.78
C TYR A 43 3.62 8.11 3.91
N ASP A 44 3.55 7.40 5.04
CA ASP A 44 4.46 6.31 5.38
C ASP A 44 4.10 4.98 4.70
N PHE A 45 4.07 5.00 3.37
CA PHE A 45 3.89 3.81 2.55
C PHE A 45 4.93 2.72 2.82
N ASP A 46 6.11 3.07 3.35
CA ASP A 46 7.18 2.11 3.71
C ASP A 46 6.80 1.25 4.91
N GLU A 47 6.21 1.87 5.93
CA GLU A 47 5.70 1.16 7.10
C GLU A 47 4.54 0.23 6.69
N PHE A 48 3.62 0.74 5.86
CA PHE A 48 2.51 -0.06 5.36
C PHE A 48 2.97 -1.21 4.47
N TYR A 49 3.95 -0.98 3.60
CA TYR A 49 4.55 -2.02 2.78
C TYR A 49 5.17 -3.11 3.67
N SER A 50 5.96 -2.73 4.66
CA SER A 50 6.60 -3.65 5.61
C SER A 50 5.59 -4.51 6.36
N GLN A 51 4.49 -3.92 6.84
CA GLN A 51 3.46 -4.67 7.54
C GLN A 51 2.65 -5.58 6.62
N LEU A 52 2.36 -5.14 5.39
CA LEU A 52 1.55 -5.89 4.42
C LEU A 52 2.32 -7.03 3.75
N GLN A 53 3.63 -6.90 3.54
CA GLN A 53 4.45 -7.99 2.99
C GLN A 53 4.54 -9.18 3.95
N HIS A 54 4.48 -8.93 5.27
CA HIS A 54 4.47 -9.96 6.30
C HIS A 54 3.07 -10.58 6.49
N HIS A 55 2.58 -11.21 5.41
CA HIS A 55 1.39 -12.06 5.46
C HIS A 55 1.81 -13.53 5.41
N PRO A 56 1.12 -14.41 6.15
CA PRO A 56 1.32 -15.85 5.98
C PRO A 56 0.95 -16.25 4.55
N LEU A 57 1.77 -17.08 3.92
CA LEU A 57 1.43 -17.64 2.61
C LEU A 57 0.33 -18.69 2.78
N PRO A 58 -0.56 -18.89 1.78
CA PRO A 58 -1.62 -19.90 1.88
C PRO A 58 -1.09 -21.31 2.21
N GLU A 59 0.06 -21.67 1.65
CA GLU A 59 0.75 -22.93 1.94
C GLU A 59 1.28 -23.01 3.38
N GLN A 60 1.37 -21.91 4.11
CA GLN A 60 1.80 -21.88 5.52
C GLN A 60 0.62 -21.85 6.49
N TYR A 61 -0.62 -21.73 6.02
CA TYR A 61 -1.78 -21.57 6.91
C TYR A 61 -1.94 -22.72 7.90
N TYR A 62 -1.56 -23.94 7.52
CA TYR A 62 -1.61 -25.10 8.42
C TYR A 62 -0.60 -25.02 9.57
N GLN A 63 0.43 -24.18 9.45
CA GLN A 63 1.46 -23.97 10.48
C GLN A 63 1.02 -22.96 11.55
N TRP A 64 -0.08 -22.24 11.29
CA TRP A 64 -0.62 -21.24 12.19
C TRP A 64 -1.76 -21.82 13.00
N ASP A 65 -1.84 -21.39 14.27
CA ASP A 65 -3.08 -21.51 15.01
C ASP A 65 -4.19 -20.74 14.28
N LYS A 66 -5.39 -21.33 14.21
CA LYS A 66 -6.50 -20.79 13.42
C LYS A 66 -6.94 -19.41 13.92
N GLU A 67 -6.99 -19.20 15.23
CA GLU A 67 -7.38 -17.91 15.81
C GLU A 67 -6.32 -16.85 15.52
N ALA A 68 -5.04 -17.21 15.63
CA ALA A 68 -3.92 -16.33 15.28
C ALA A 68 -3.94 -15.94 13.79
N LEU A 69 -4.19 -16.90 12.90
CA LEU A 69 -4.31 -16.65 11.45
C LEU A 69 -5.49 -15.71 11.15
N ASP A 70 -6.67 -16.00 11.69
CA ASP A 70 -7.87 -15.17 11.49
C ASP A 70 -7.66 -13.74 12.00
N LYS A 71 -6.99 -13.57 13.15
CA LYS A 71 -6.62 -12.27 13.69
C LYS A 71 -5.67 -11.53 12.74
N LYS A 72 -4.61 -12.19 12.27
CA LYS A 72 -3.63 -11.58 11.38
C LYS A 72 -4.25 -11.15 10.05
N LEU A 73 -5.13 -11.98 9.47
CA LEU A 73 -5.84 -11.65 8.24
C LEU A 73 -6.76 -10.42 8.42
N LYS A 74 -7.44 -10.30 9.56
CA LYS A 74 -8.25 -9.11 9.89
C LYS A 74 -7.39 -7.85 10.04
N GLU A 75 -6.25 -7.94 10.71
CA GLU A 75 -5.31 -6.82 10.86
C GLU A 75 -4.81 -6.34 9.48
N LEU A 76 -4.44 -7.27 8.60
CA LEU A 76 -4.01 -6.95 7.24
C LEU A 76 -5.14 -6.27 6.43
N GLU A 77 -6.38 -6.72 6.58
CA GLU A 77 -7.51 -6.11 5.89
C GLU A 77 -7.80 -4.68 6.38
N GLN A 78 -7.76 -4.46 7.69
CA GLN A 78 -7.87 -3.12 8.27
C GLN A 78 -6.73 -2.21 7.79
N LEU A 79 -5.52 -2.76 7.68
CA LEU A 79 -4.37 -2.00 7.20
C LEU A 79 -4.55 -1.59 5.73
N LYS A 80 -5.03 -2.49 4.86
CA LYS A 80 -5.35 -2.14 3.47
C LYS A 80 -6.38 -1.01 3.40
N VAL A 81 -7.44 -1.05 4.21
CA VAL A 81 -8.46 0.01 4.25
C VAL A 81 -7.84 1.35 4.60
N LYS A 82 -6.94 1.40 5.59
CA LYS A 82 -6.20 2.61 5.94
C LYS A 82 -5.33 3.11 4.79
N VAL A 83 -4.58 2.22 4.13
CA VAL A 83 -3.76 2.59 2.98
C VAL A 83 -4.59 3.18 1.86
N ILE A 84 -5.74 2.58 1.54
CA ILE A 84 -6.65 3.12 0.51
C ILE A 84 -7.16 4.51 0.89
N ALA A 85 -7.52 4.75 2.16
CA ALA A 85 -7.94 6.08 2.62
C ALA A 85 -6.83 7.12 2.43
N LEU A 86 -5.59 6.81 2.81
CA LEU A 86 -4.45 7.71 2.59
C LEU A 86 -4.13 7.90 1.10
N SER A 87 -4.32 6.85 0.28
CA SER A 87 -4.18 6.97 -1.16
C SER A 87 -5.20 7.95 -1.77
N PHE A 88 -6.43 7.97 -1.24
CA PHE A 88 -7.43 8.97 -1.62
C PHE A 88 -7.00 10.38 -1.21
N GLU A 89 -6.56 10.57 0.03
CA GLU A 89 -6.12 11.88 0.54
C GLU A 89 -4.97 12.45 -0.31
N LEU A 90 -3.93 11.65 -0.56
CA LEU A 90 -2.82 12.07 -1.41
C LEU A 90 -3.26 12.36 -2.85
N LEU A 91 -4.19 11.57 -3.41
CA LEU A 91 -4.69 11.80 -4.76
C LEU A 91 -5.44 13.13 -4.87
N GLU A 92 -6.26 13.48 -3.88
CA GLU A 92 -6.97 14.77 -3.84
C GLU A 92 -6.00 15.96 -3.73
N GLU A 93 -4.90 15.82 -2.98
CA GLU A 93 -3.88 16.87 -2.86
C GLU A 93 -3.05 17.09 -4.13
N LEU A 94 -2.98 16.09 -5.00
CA LEU A 94 -2.24 16.15 -6.26
C LEU A 94 -3.09 16.68 -7.44
N LYS A 95 -4.40 16.84 -7.26
CA LYS A 95 -5.32 17.41 -8.27
C LYS A 95 -5.14 18.92 -8.41
#